data_AF-A0A852D0X2-F1
#
_entry.id   AF-A0A852D0X2-F1
#
_cell.length_a   1.000
_cell.length_b   1.000
_cell.length_c   1.000
_cell.angle_alpha   90.00
_cell.angle_beta   90.00
_cell.angle_gamma   90.00
#
_symmetry.space_group_name_H-M   'P 1'
#
loop_
_entity.id
_entity.type
_entity.pdbx_description
1 polymer ?
#
loop_
_entity_poly.entity_id
_entity_poly.type
_entity_poly.pdbx_seq_one_letter_code
_entity_poly.pdbx_strand_id
1 'polypeptide(L)'
;MERGAVRAMAARLGLAEPALLRKAEEYLRLSQVKCTGLMAQMTATSSAVMCLDLAASFMKQPVDKSYCVKLSGLNKTTYQSSMKSLECLLGLNQRLGMRDLAVQFCCSEAVTMASEILQRYKCSLSEAQRADLDFSKPLFVTAALCTACSCSAQTHRGLSQQVRGAAPTALDRTGTAPSCCLSICSLPAVPSSMLPVMASHGLSCFLTGSEEDEELPCKQPKTETNQDYEEWKKKILENAAKAQETRS
;
A
#
# COMPACT_ATOMS: atom_id res chain seq x y z
N MET A 1 9.37 -8.45 29.92
CA MET A 1 10.01 -7.12 30.12
C MET A 1 9.14 -5.95 29.62
N GLU A 2 8.34 -6.10 28.57
CA GLU A 2 7.81 -4.94 27.81
C GLU A 2 6.58 -4.25 28.40
N ARG A 3 5.75 -4.94 29.19
CA ARG A 3 4.66 -4.27 29.95
C ARG A 3 5.19 -3.19 30.90
N GLY A 4 6.45 -3.32 31.34
CA GLY A 4 7.12 -2.31 32.15
C GLY A 4 7.32 -0.99 31.41
N ALA A 5 7.64 -1.03 30.11
CA ALA A 5 7.88 0.16 29.30
C ALA A 5 6.60 0.99 29.12
N VAL A 6 5.47 0.33 28.82
CA VAL A 6 4.16 1.01 28.68
C VAL A 6 3.79 1.72 29.98
N ARG A 7 3.87 1.04 31.12
CA ARG A 7 3.49 1.64 32.41
C ARG A 7 4.43 2.76 32.84
N ALA A 8 5.73 2.60 32.62
CA ALA A 8 6.71 3.64 32.90
C ALA A 8 6.45 4.91 32.07
N MET A 9 6.13 4.76 30.79
CA MET A 9 5.81 5.92 29.93
C MET A 9 4.44 6.51 30.25
N ALA A 10 3.46 5.69 30.59
CA ALA A 10 2.13 6.17 30.97
C ALA A 10 2.18 7.04 32.24
N ALA A 11 2.97 6.65 33.23
CA ALA A 11 3.19 7.47 34.43
C ALA A 11 3.78 8.85 34.09
N ARG A 12 4.70 8.93 33.12
CA ARG A 12 5.27 10.22 32.65
C ARG A 12 4.26 11.07 31.87
N LEU A 13 3.29 10.43 31.21
CA LEU A 13 2.21 11.09 30.48
C LEU A 13 1.01 11.46 31.36
N GLY A 14 1.03 11.13 32.66
CA GLY A 14 -0.12 11.31 33.55
C GLY A 14 -1.30 10.37 33.24
N LEU A 15 -1.04 9.27 32.53
CA LEU A 15 -2.04 8.28 32.15
C LEU A 15 -2.01 7.11 33.13
N ALA A 16 -3.00 7.05 34.02
CA ALA A 16 -3.12 5.99 35.03
C ALA A 16 -4.32 5.06 34.81
N GLU A 17 -5.17 5.33 33.81
CA GLU A 17 -6.41 4.60 33.63
C GLU A 17 -6.14 3.12 33.23
N PRO A 18 -6.62 2.13 34.02
CA PRO A 18 -6.32 0.72 33.76
C PRO A 18 -6.84 0.20 32.42
N ALA A 19 -7.95 0.74 31.91
CA ALA A 19 -8.48 0.39 30.60
C ALA A 19 -7.55 0.87 29.47
N LEU A 20 -7.07 2.10 29.55
CA LEU A 20 -6.10 2.65 28.59
C LEU A 20 -4.79 1.85 28.61
N LEU A 21 -4.25 1.55 29.79
CA LEU A 21 -3.01 0.77 29.91
C LEU A 21 -3.16 -0.61 29.27
N ARG A 22 -4.27 -1.31 29.53
CA ARG A 22 -4.56 -2.61 28.89
C ARG A 22 -4.63 -2.47 27.38
N LYS A 23 -5.25 -1.40 26.87
CA LYS A 23 -5.37 -1.16 25.42
C LYS A 23 -4.04 -0.82 24.76
N ALA A 24 -3.20 -0.02 25.42
CA ALA A 24 -1.85 0.28 24.94
C ALA A 24 -0.96 -0.98 24.92
N GLU A 25 -1.04 -1.83 25.95
CA GLU A 25 -0.32 -3.11 25.97
C GLU A 25 -0.83 -4.09 24.91
N GLU A 26 -2.11 -4.05 24.55
CA GLU A 26 -2.68 -4.80 23.42
C GLU A 26 -2.10 -4.31 22.10
N TYR A 27 -2.08 -3.01 21.85
CA TYR A 27 -1.48 -2.43 20.64
C TYR A 27 0.01 -2.74 20.53
N LEU A 28 0.77 -2.70 21.63
CA LEU A 28 2.18 -3.07 21.62
C LEU A 28 2.40 -4.53 21.23
N ARG A 29 1.58 -5.45 21.78
CA ARG A 29 1.64 -6.87 21.42
C ARG A 29 1.24 -7.08 19.95
N LEU A 30 0.21 -6.36 19.49
CA LEU A 30 -0.25 -6.45 18.11
C LEU A 30 0.79 -5.90 17.12
N SER A 31 1.48 -4.81 17.46
CA SER A 31 2.51 -4.20 16.62
C SER A 31 3.76 -5.07 16.50
N GLN A 32 4.11 -5.82 17.55
CA GLN A 32 5.22 -6.78 17.47
C GLN A 32 4.98 -7.89 16.45
N VAL A 33 3.72 -8.29 16.26
CA VAL A 33 3.37 -9.36 15.31
C VAL A 33 3.10 -8.79 13.92
N LYS A 34 2.30 -7.72 13.82
CA LYS A 34 1.85 -7.17 12.53
C LYS A 34 2.79 -6.14 11.92
N CYS A 35 3.66 -5.54 12.72
CA CYS A 35 4.50 -4.41 12.32
C CYS A 35 5.99 -4.71 12.56
N THR A 36 6.43 -5.97 12.45
CA THR A 36 7.81 -6.42 12.76
C THR A 36 8.89 -5.53 12.15
N GLY A 37 8.80 -5.22 10.85
CA GLY A 37 9.76 -4.37 10.15
C GLY A 37 9.82 -2.93 10.69
N LEU A 38 8.68 -2.37 11.08
CA LEU A 38 8.61 -1.04 11.69
C LEU A 38 9.12 -1.06 13.14
N MET A 39 8.75 -2.08 13.91
CA MET A 39 9.18 -2.26 15.30
C MET A 39 10.68 -2.46 15.44
N ALA A 40 11.33 -3.12 14.47
CA ALA A 40 12.78 -3.30 14.45
C ALA A 40 13.56 -1.97 14.40
N GLN A 41 12.95 -0.91 13.85
CA GLN A 41 13.55 0.43 13.76
C GLN A 41 13.23 1.32 14.97
N MET A 42 12.45 0.81 15.93
CA MET A 42 11.91 1.58 17.05
C MET A 42 12.52 1.13 18.37
N THR A 43 12.65 2.07 19.30
CA THR A 43 13.05 1.74 20.68
C THR A 43 11.83 1.24 21.46
N ALA A 44 12.07 0.53 22.57
CA ALA A 44 11.01 0.15 23.50
C ALA A 44 10.26 1.38 24.04
N THR A 45 10.96 2.51 24.21
CA THR A 45 10.36 3.78 24.62
C THR A 45 9.45 4.36 23.54
N SER A 46 9.92 4.46 22.29
CA SER A 46 9.13 5.05 21.21
C SER A 46 7.88 4.24 20.89
N SER A 47 8.01 2.91 20.84
CA SER A 47 6.87 1.99 20.64
C SER A 47 5.86 2.06 21.79
N ALA A 48 6.32 2.12 23.05
CA ALA A 48 5.43 2.29 24.21
C ALA A 48 4.65 3.62 24.17
N VAL A 49 5.33 4.74 23.86
CA VAL A 49 4.70 6.07 23.76
C VAL A 49 3.67 6.10 22.63
N MET A 50 4.01 5.56 21.45
CA MET A 50 3.07 5.50 20.32
C MET A 50 1.84 4.63 20.62
N CYS A 51 2.03 3.48 21.28
CA CYS A 51 0.90 2.63 21.67
C CYS A 51 -0.02 3.30 22.71
N LEU A 52 0.54 4.10 23.61
CA LEU A 52 -0.24 4.93 24.54
C LEU A 52 -1.00 6.03 23.80
N ASP A 53 -0.37 6.66 22.81
CA ASP A 53 -1.00 7.69 21.98
C ASP A 53 -2.18 7.12 21.17
N LEU A 54 -2.00 5.94 20.58
CA LEU A 54 -3.07 5.19 19.90
C LEU A 54 -4.21 4.82 20.85
N ALA A 55 -3.88 4.32 22.05
CA ALA A 55 -4.87 3.93 23.06
C ALA A 55 -5.68 5.13 23.55
N ALA A 56 -5.01 6.25 23.85
CA ALA A 56 -5.67 7.50 24.23
C ALA A 56 -6.60 8.00 23.12
N SER A 57 -6.12 7.98 21.87
CA SER A 57 -6.92 8.39 20.70
C SER A 57 -8.16 7.50 20.52
N PHE A 58 -8.01 6.18 20.68
CA PHE A 58 -9.13 5.22 20.64
C PHE A 58 -10.16 5.46 21.77
N MET A 59 -9.67 5.76 22.97
CA MET A 59 -10.52 6.05 24.14
C MET A 59 -11.00 7.50 24.20
N LYS A 60 -10.68 8.32 23.19
CA LYS A 60 -11.01 9.75 23.11
C LYS A 60 -10.49 10.55 24.32
N GLN A 61 -9.36 10.14 24.89
CA GLN A 61 -8.70 10.83 25.99
C GLN A 61 -7.70 11.85 25.44
N PRO A 62 -7.70 13.10 25.95
CA PRO A 62 -6.74 14.11 25.53
C PRO A 62 -5.33 13.73 25.99
N VAL A 63 -4.36 13.83 25.07
CA VAL A 63 -2.93 13.65 25.34
C VAL A 63 -2.14 14.73 24.62
N ASP A 64 -1.12 15.28 25.28
CA ASP A 64 -0.20 16.24 24.66
C ASP A 64 0.68 15.54 23.61
N LYS A 65 0.31 15.72 22.34
CA LYS A 65 1.03 15.18 21.18
C LYS A 65 2.46 15.72 21.11
N SER A 66 2.70 16.97 21.50
CA SER A 66 4.04 17.58 21.47
C SER A 66 4.96 16.93 22.51
N TYR A 67 4.41 16.61 23.68
CA TYR A 67 5.13 15.90 24.72
C TYR A 67 5.36 14.43 24.34
N CYS A 68 4.41 13.76 23.68
CA CYS A 68 4.61 12.41 23.13
C CYS A 68 5.77 12.34 22.14
N VAL A 69 5.86 13.31 21.20
CA VAL A 69 6.99 13.39 20.26
C VAL A 69 8.31 13.49 21.03
N LYS A 70 8.42 14.41 21.99
CA LYS A 70 9.63 14.58 22.82
C LYS A 70 9.96 13.32 23.64
N LEU A 71 8.95 12.70 24.24
CA LEU A 71 9.09 11.53 25.10
C LEU A 71 9.53 10.29 24.33
N SER A 72 9.06 10.15 23.08
CA SER A 72 9.45 9.06 22.19
C SER A 72 10.91 9.14 21.73
N GLY A 73 11.56 10.30 21.86
CA GLY A 73 12.91 10.55 21.35
C GLY A 73 12.98 10.70 19.82
N LEU A 74 11.84 10.82 19.14
CA LEU A 74 11.77 11.00 17.69
C LEU A 74 11.57 12.47 17.33
N ASN A 75 12.01 12.84 16.13
CA ASN A 75 11.60 14.11 15.55
C ASN A 75 10.10 14.05 15.14
N LYS A 76 9.49 15.23 14.93
CA LYS A 76 8.06 15.34 14.64
C LYS A 76 7.63 14.58 13.38
N THR A 77 8.44 14.63 12.31
CA THR A 77 8.09 14.02 11.02
C THR A 77 8.15 12.49 11.10
N THR A 78 9.21 11.94 11.67
CA THR A 78 9.37 10.49 11.92
C THR A 78 8.32 9.97 12.89
N TYR A 79 7.97 10.72 13.93
CA TYR A 79 6.89 10.33 14.84
C TYR A 79 5.56 10.23 14.09
N GLN A 80 5.21 11.25 13.31
CA GLN A 80 3.97 11.28 12.55
C GLN A 80 3.91 10.19 11.48
N SER A 81 5.00 9.97 10.73
CA SER A 81 5.03 8.92 9.72
C SER A 81 4.93 7.53 10.34
N SER A 82 5.63 7.27 11.44
CA SER A 82 5.59 5.98 12.15
C SER A 82 4.24 5.73 12.79
N MET A 83 3.62 6.76 13.40
CA MET A 83 2.25 6.65 13.92
C MET A 83 1.26 6.32 12.82
N LYS A 84 1.33 7.00 11.68
CA LYS A 84 0.45 6.72 10.54
C LYS A 84 0.65 5.31 10.00
N SER A 85 1.90 4.85 9.93
CA SER A 85 2.20 3.45 9.56
C SER A 85 1.64 2.44 10.56
N LEU A 86 1.74 2.71 11.87
CA LEU A 86 1.11 1.89 12.90
C LEU A 86 -0.40 1.87 12.76
N GLU A 87 -1.04 3.01 12.56
CA GLU A 87 -2.49 3.10 12.34
C GLU A 87 -2.92 2.29 11.12
N CYS A 88 -2.16 2.37 10.02
CA CYS A 88 -2.39 1.56 8.81
C CYS A 88 -2.28 0.07 9.07
N LEU A 89 -1.14 -0.38 9.59
CA LEU A 89 -0.83 -1.80 9.75
C LEU A 89 -1.71 -2.48 10.81
N LEU A 90 -2.11 -1.72 11.85
CA LEU A 90 -3.02 -2.20 12.88
C LEU A 90 -4.50 -2.08 12.49
N GLY A 91 -4.81 -1.47 11.34
CA GLY A 91 -6.18 -1.24 10.88
C GLY A 91 -6.96 -0.25 11.74
N LEU A 92 -6.27 0.69 12.39
CA LEU A 92 -6.85 1.72 13.27
C LEU A 92 -7.20 3.01 12.52
N ASN A 93 -6.81 3.12 11.24
CA ASN A 93 -7.18 4.25 10.41
C ASN A 93 -8.70 4.46 10.41
N GLN A 94 -9.11 5.72 10.58
CA GLN A 94 -10.46 6.12 10.21
C GLN A 94 -10.68 5.75 8.75
N ARG A 95 -11.76 5.02 8.46
CA ARG A 95 -12.10 4.64 7.09
C ARG A 95 -12.27 5.91 6.26
N LEU A 96 -11.27 6.25 5.46
CA LEU A 96 -11.35 7.36 4.53
C LEU A 96 -12.33 6.96 3.44
N GLY A 97 -13.48 7.64 3.42
CA GLY A 97 -14.47 7.44 2.37
C GLY A 97 -13.96 7.96 1.04
N MET A 98 -14.67 7.59 -0.03
CA MET A 98 -14.39 8.10 -1.39
C MET A 98 -14.33 9.62 -1.46
N ARG A 99 -15.15 10.33 -0.68
CA ARG A 99 -15.13 11.80 -0.61
C ARG A 99 -13.88 12.31 0.09
N ASP A 100 -13.47 11.69 1.20
CA ASP A 100 -12.29 12.12 1.96
C ASP A 100 -11.01 11.96 1.13
N LEU A 101 -10.90 10.85 0.41
CA LEU A 101 -9.81 10.61 -0.54
C LEU A 101 -9.87 11.59 -1.71
N ALA A 102 -11.05 11.87 -2.26
CA ALA A 102 -11.18 12.82 -3.35
C ALA A 102 -10.78 14.26 -2.93
N VAL A 103 -11.06 14.67 -1.70
CA VAL A 103 -10.58 15.95 -1.16
C VAL A 103 -9.05 15.95 -1.03
N GLN A 104 -8.45 14.87 -0.50
CA GLN A 104 -7.00 14.75 -0.39
C GLN A 104 -6.28 14.81 -1.75
N PHE A 105 -6.91 14.26 -2.79
CA PHE A 105 -6.38 14.24 -4.14
C PHE A 105 -6.89 15.39 -5.03
N CYS A 106 -7.63 16.34 -4.47
CA CYS A 106 -8.24 17.45 -5.19
C CYS A 106 -9.07 17.02 -6.42
N CYS A 107 -9.78 15.89 -6.32
CA CYS A 107 -10.57 15.30 -7.40
C CYS A 107 -12.05 15.06 -7.03
N SER A 108 -12.64 15.95 -6.22
CA SER A 108 -14.04 15.86 -5.78
C SER A 108 -15.05 15.74 -6.93
N GLU A 109 -14.74 16.30 -8.10
CA GLU A 109 -15.57 16.22 -9.31
C GLU A 109 -15.65 14.80 -9.90
N ALA A 110 -14.63 13.96 -9.66
CA ALA A 110 -14.54 12.60 -10.17
C ALA A 110 -15.30 11.57 -9.31
N VAL A 111 -15.82 11.97 -8.14
CA VAL A 111 -16.45 11.07 -7.15
C VAL A 111 -17.63 10.30 -7.73
N THR A 112 -18.51 10.98 -8.48
CA THR A 112 -19.70 10.32 -9.06
C THR A 112 -19.29 9.22 -10.04
N MET A 113 -18.38 9.54 -10.97
CA MET A 113 -17.87 8.58 -11.94
C MET A 113 -17.08 7.44 -11.26
N ALA A 114 -16.27 7.74 -10.25
CA ALA A 114 -15.56 6.73 -9.46
C ALA A 114 -16.52 5.77 -8.76
N SER A 115 -17.66 6.28 -8.26
CA SER A 115 -18.69 5.45 -7.62
C SER A 115 -19.34 4.48 -8.61
N GLU A 116 -19.61 4.93 -9.84
CA GLU A 116 -20.15 4.07 -10.90
C GLU A 116 -19.15 3.01 -11.35
N ILE A 117 -17.88 3.38 -11.51
CA ILE A 117 -16.80 2.44 -11.87
C ILE A 117 -16.69 1.34 -10.81
N LEU A 118 -16.66 1.71 -9.53
CA LEU A 118 -16.56 0.77 -8.43
C LEU A 118 -17.81 -0.14 -8.36
N GLN A 119 -19.00 0.39 -8.66
CA GLN A 119 -20.23 -0.38 -8.68
C GLN A 119 -20.27 -1.38 -9.86
N ARG A 120 -19.83 -0.97 -11.05
CA ARG A 120 -19.70 -1.87 -12.20
C ARG A 120 -18.72 -3.00 -11.91
N TYR A 121 -17.59 -2.69 -11.27
CA TYR A 121 -16.62 -3.69 -10.84
C TYR A 121 -17.27 -4.71 -9.88
N LYS A 122 -17.96 -4.25 -8.83
CA LYS A 122 -18.70 -5.13 -7.90
C LYS A 122 -19.68 -6.06 -8.61
N CYS A 123 -20.46 -5.53 -9.55
CA CYS A 123 -21.45 -6.31 -10.30
C CYS A 123 -20.80 -7.34 -11.24
N SER A 124 -19.59 -7.08 -11.74
CA SER A 124 -18.86 -8.00 -12.63
C SER A 124 -18.23 -9.20 -11.92
N LEU A 125 -18.09 -9.14 -10.58
CA LEU A 125 -17.52 -10.21 -9.77
C LEU A 125 -18.54 -11.29 -9.45
N SER A 126 -18.06 -12.53 -9.35
CA SER A 126 -18.84 -13.66 -8.82
C SER A 126 -19.21 -13.45 -7.34
N GLU A 127 -20.23 -14.16 -6.87
CA GLU A 127 -20.72 -14.04 -5.50
C GLU A 127 -19.65 -14.38 -4.45
N ALA A 128 -18.86 -15.43 -4.70
CA ALA A 128 -17.73 -15.82 -3.84
C ALA A 128 -16.67 -14.71 -3.73
N GLN A 129 -16.28 -14.08 -4.85
CA GLN A 129 -15.32 -12.98 -4.85
C GLN A 129 -15.87 -11.71 -4.20
N ARG A 130 -17.18 -11.47 -4.33
CA ARG A 130 -17.81 -10.28 -3.74
C ARG A 130 -17.89 -10.37 -2.21
N ALA A 131 -18.03 -11.57 -1.66
CA ALA A 131 -18.04 -11.81 -0.21
C ALA A 131 -16.65 -11.69 0.43
N ASP A 132 -15.60 -12.08 -0.31
CA ASP A 132 -14.22 -12.06 0.17
C ASP A 132 -13.58 -10.65 0.18
N LEU A 133 -14.00 -9.78 -0.76
CA LEU A 133 -13.40 -8.46 -0.93
C LEU A 133 -14.12 -7.35 -0.15
N ASP A 134 -13.35 -6.61 0.66
CA ASP A 134 -13.82 -5.37 1.27
C ASP A 134 -13.56 -4.16 0.36
N PHE A 135 -14.59 -3.74 -0.38
CA PHE A 135 -14.54 -2.57 -1.27
C PHE A 135 -14.48 -1.22 -0.55
N SER A 136 -14.62 -1.19 0.79
CA SER A 136 -14.42 0.04 1.57
C SER A 136 -12.94 0.33 1.86
N LYS A 137 -12.05 -0.63 1.56
CA LYS A 137 -10.61 -0.43 1.68
C LYS A 137 -10.13 0.68 0.71
N PRO A 138 -9.21 1.56 1.15
CA PRO A 138 -8.68 2.64 0.32
C PRO A 138 -8.12 2.18 -1.04
N LEU A 139 -7.67 0.93 -1.15
CA LEU A 139 -7.18 0.34 -2.41
C LEU A 139 -8.19 0.49 -3.55
N PHE A 140 -9.41 -0.03 -3.35
CA PHE A 140 -10.44 -0.03 -4.40
C PHE A 140 -10.97 1.37 -4.70
N VAL A 141 -11.12 2.17 -3.64
CA VAL A 141 -11.63 3.54 -3.75
C VAL A 141 -10.63 4.46 -4.47
N THR A 142 -9.34 4.33 -4.17
CA THR A 142 -8.28 5.10 -4.83
C THR A 142 -8.14 4.70 -6.29
N ALA A 143 -8.18 3.40 -6.61
CA ALA A 143 -8.14 2.91 -7.98
C ALA A 143 -9.29 3.49 -8.82
N ALA A 144 -10.52 3.45 -8.30
CA ALA A 144 -11.69 4.01 -8.98
C ALA A 144 -11.59 5.53 -9.20
N LEU A 145 -11.09 6.28 -8.20
CA LEU A 145 -10.85 7.72 -8.33
C LEU A 145 -9.78 8.02 -9.39
N CYS A 146 -8.67 7.29 -9.40
CA CYS A 146 -7.63 7.46 -10.43
C CYS A 146 -8.19 7.18 -11.83
N THR A 147 -8.94 6.10 -12.02
CA THR A 147 -9.56 5.78 -13.31
C THR A 147 -10.53 6.88 -13.75
N ALA A 148 -11.38 7.38 -12.85
CA ALA A 148 -12.32 8.45 -13.15
C ALA A 148 -11.63 9.75 -13.58
N CYS A 149 -10.55 10.14 -12.90
CA CYS A 149 -9.76 11.31 -13.26
C CYS A 149 -9.10 11.18 -14.65
N SER A 150 -8.62 9.98 -15.00
CA SER A 150 -8.04 9.73 -16.31
C SER A 150 -9.08 9.83 -17.43
N CYS A 151 -10.31 9.34 -17.20
CA CYS A 151 -11.41 9.45 -18.16
C CYS A 151 -11.82 10.92 -18.41
N SER A 152 -11.95 11.75 -17.37
CA SER A 152 -12.33 13.16 -17.53
C SER A 152 -11.24 13.99 -18.22
N ALA A 153 -9.96 13.72 -17.93
CA ALA A 153 -8.84 14.36 -18.62
C ALA A 153 -8.79 13.99 -20.12
N GLN A 154 -9.18 12.76 -20.47
CA GLN A 154 -9.20 12.29 -21.86
C GLN A 154 -10.35 12.91 -22.67
N THR A 155 -11.53 13.11 -22.05
CA THR A 155 -12.66 13.81 -22.68
C THR A 155 -12.29 15.26 -23.04
N HIS A 156 -11.54 15.95 -22.18
CA HIS A 156 -11.08 17.31 -22.47
C HIS A 156 -9.98 17.35 -23.54
N ARG A 157 -9.10 16.32 -23.63
CA ARG A 157 -8.10 16.21 -24.72
C ARG A 157 -8.75 15.93 -26.08
N GLY A 158 -9.81 15.11 -26.12
CA GLY A 158 -10.58 14.85 -27.33
C GLY A 158 -11.33 16.08 -27.84
N LEU A 159 -11.86 16.91 -26.94
CA LEU A 159 -12.48 18.20 -27.29
C LEU A 159 -11.43 19.28 -27.67
N SER A 160 -10.21 19.19 -27.14
CA SER A 160 -9.13 20.17 -27.42
C SER A 160 -8.45 19.98 -28.78
N GLN A 161 -8.75 18.91 -29.52
CA GLN A 161 -8.29 18.76 -30.91
C GLN A 161 -9.08 19.59 -31.91
N GLN A 162 -10.17 20.26 -31.49
CA GLN A 162 -10.97 21.13 -32.35
C GLN A 162 -10.96 22.62 -31.99
N VAL A 163 -10.26 23.03 -30.92
CA VAL A 163 -10.08 24.46 -30.57
C VAL A 163 -8.61 24.72 -30.23
N ARG A 164 -7.75 24.75 -31.26
CA ARG A 164 -6.44 25.41 -31.16
C ARG A 164 -6.66 26.90 -31.38
N GLY A 165 -6.91 27.62 -30.30
CA GLY A 165 -7.08 29.07 -30.35
C GLY A 165 -7.54 29.73 -29.04
N ALA A 166 -6.96 29.37 -27.89
CA ALA A 166 -7.00 30.22 -26.69
C ALA A 166 -5.88 29.84 -25.70
N ALA A 167 -5.35 30.83 -25.01
CA ALA A 167 -4.10 30.83 -24.26
C ALA A 167 -4.06 29.89 -23.01
N PRO A 168 -2.87 29.40 -22.64
CA PRO A 168 -2.67 28.47 -21.54
C PRO A 168 -2.54 29.23 -20.21
N THR A 169 -3.65 29.64 -19.61
CA THR A 169 -3.62 30.25 -18.26
C THR A 169 -4.86 29.83 -17.47
N ALA A 170 -4.90 28.57 -17.03
CA ALA A 170 -5.80 28.13 -15.95
C ALA A 170 -5.47 26.72 -15.40
N LEU A 171 -4.79 25.86 -16.18
CA LEU A 171 -4.60 24.45 -15.84
C LEU A 171 -3.19 24.06 -15.38
N ASP A 172 -2.37 25.04 -14.97
CA ASP A 172 -0.98 24.82 -14.54
C ASP A 172 -0.78 24.88 -13.01
N ARG A 173 -1.87 24.89 -12.24
CA ARG A 173 -1.80 24.95 -10.76
C ARG A 173 -1.98 23.62 -10.04
N THR A 174 -2.22 22.53 -10.76
CA THR A 174 -2.31 21.17 -10.16
C THR A 174 -1.04 20.37 -10.46
N GLY A 175 0.12 20.98 -10.23
CA GLY A 175 1.43 20.33 -10.28
C GLY A 175 1.70 19.50 -9.04
N THR A 176 0.85 18.52 -8.73
CA THR A 176 1.16 17.35 -7.88
C THR A 176 -0.04 16.41 -7.87
N ALA A 177 -0.23 15.66 -8.96
CA ALA A 177 -0.81 14.33 -8.78
C ALA A 177 0.15 13.57 -7.84
N PRO A 178 -0.29 13.05 -6.70
CA PRO A 178 0.60 12.30 -5.83
C PRO A 178 1.23 11.16 -6.62
N SER A 179 2.50 10.86 -6.33
CA SER A 179 3.27 9.77 -6.94
C SER A 179 2.48 8.45 -7.08
N CYS A 180 1.53 8.17 -6.15
CA CYS A 180 0.62 7.04 -6.23
C CYS A 180 -0.31 7.05 -7.45
N CYS A 181 -0.87 8.20 -7.83
CA CYS A 181 -1.70 8.31 -9.03
C CYS A 181 -0.87 8.09 -10.31
N LEU A 182 0.39 8.54 -10.33
CA LEU A 182 1.29 8.38 -11.48
C LEU A 182 1.73 6.91 -11.65
N SER A 183 2.01 6.22 -10.55
CA SER A 183 2.33 4.77 -10.53
C SER A 183 1.18 3.93 -11.10
N ILE A 184 -0.06 4.20 -10.67
CA ILE A 184 -1.26 3.49 -11.16
C ILE A 184 -1.54 3.82 -12.64
N CYS A 185 -1.26 5.05 -13.08
CA CYS A 185 -1.51 5.51 -14.45
C CYS A 185 -0.44 5.10 -15.48
N SER A 186 0.61 4.38 -15.08
CA SER A 186 1.69 3.96 -15.99
C SER A 186 1.36 2.70 -16.81
N LEU A 187 0.15 2.16 -16.68
CA LEU A 187 -0.34 1.07 -17.53
C LEU A 187 -0.81 1.62 -18.89
N PRO A 188 -0.40 1.02 -20.02
CA PRO A 188 -0.72 1.52 -21.34
C PRO A 188 -2.24 1.55 -21.56
N ALA A 189 -2.72 2.69 -22.06
CA ALA A 189 -4.12 2.94 -22.34
C ALA A 189 -4.65 1.94 -23.39
N VAL A 190 -5.71 1.20 -23.03
CA VAL A 190 -6.48 0.43 -24.00
C VAL A 190 -7.48 1.37 -24.68
N PRO A 191 -7.51 1.45 -26.03
CA PRO A 191 -8.41 2.32 -26.76
C PRO A 191 -9.89 1.92 -26.57
N SER A 192 -10.76 2.93 -26.63
CA SER A 192 -12.19 2.88 -26.24
C SER A 192 -13.12 2.09 -27.18
N SER A 193 -12.61 1.12 -27.93
CA SER A 193 -13.44 0.17 -28.66
C SER A 193 -12.96 -1.23 -28.34
N MET A 194 -13.87 -2.10 -27.91
CA MET A 194 -13.67 -3.48 -27.44
C MET A 194 -13.49 -3.61 -25.91
N LEU A 195 -14.61 -3.56 -25.19
CA LEU A 195 -14.79 -4.43 -24.01
C LEU A 195 -15.01 -5.85 -24.54
N PRO A 196 -13.93 -6.66 -24.63
CA PRO A 196 -13.93 -7.89 -23.86
C PRO A 196 -12.54 -8.26 -23.31
N VAL A 197 -12.53 -8.94 -22.16
CA VAL A 197 -11.40 -9.71 -21.58
C VAL A 197 -10.09 -8.92 -21.36
N MET A 198 -10.07 -8.10 -20.31
CA MET A 198 -8.81 -7.71 -19.64
C MET A 198 -8.96 -7.60 -18.12
N ALA A 199 -9.87 -8.39 -17.53
CA ALA A 199 -10.19 -8.31 -16.11
C ALA A 199 -9.27 -9.12 -15.17
N SER A 200 -8.19 -9.73 -15.67
CA SER A 200 -7.34 -10.60 -14.84
C SER A 200 -5.95 -10.04 -14.50
N HIS A 201 -5.41 -9.07 -15.23
CA HIS A 201 -4.00 -8.66 -15.03
C HIS A 201 -3.82 -7.31 -14.31
N GLY A 202 -4.75 -6.35 -14.44
CA GLY A 202 -4.56 -4.98 -13.93
C GLY A 202 -4.66 -4.81 -12.41
N LEU A 203 -5.33 -5.74 -11.72
CA LEU A 203 -5.52 -5.71 -10.25
C LEU A 203 -4.61 -6.68 -9.49
N SER A 204 -3.92 -7.59 -10.20
CA SER A 204 -3.03 -8.58 -9.56
C SER A 204 -1.77 -7.95 -8.94
N CYS A 205 -1.25 -6.87 -9.52
CA CYS A 205 -0.04 -6.19 -9.03
C CYS A 205 -0.18 -5.53 -7.65
N PHE A 206 -1.40 -5.30 -7.15
CA PHE A 206 -1.63 -4.62 -5.87
C PHE A 206 -2.00 -5.57 -4.72
N LEU A 207 -2.36 -6.83 -5.00
CA LEU A 207 -2.90 -7.76 -4.01
C LEU A 207 -1.88 -8.73 -3.43
N THR A 208 -0.64 -8.77 -3.93
CA THR A 208 0.39 -9.66 -3.38
C THR A 208 1.12 -8.98 -2.21
N GLY A 209 0.51 -9.09 -1.03
CA GLY A 209 1.12 -8.75 0.25
C GLY A 209 0.52 -9.57 1.39
N SER A 210 0.97 -10.84 1.51
CA SER A 210 1.03 -11.69 2.73
C SER A 210 -0.31 -12.06 3.43
N GLU A 211 -0.69 -13.31 3.72
CA GLU A 211 -0.07 -14.65 3.71
C GLU A 211 -1.22 -15.69 3.67
N GLU A 212 -1.13 -16.73 2.84
CA GLU A 212 -1.72 -18.03 3.13
C GLU A 212 -0.61 -19.07 2.94
N ASP A 213 -0.34 -19.78 4.03
CA ASP A 213 0.44 -21.00 4.09
C ASP A 213 -0.42 -22.11 3.49
N GLU A 214 -0.26 -22.32 2.18
CA GLU A 214 -0.69 -23.52 1.45
C GLU A 214 0.50 -23.90 0.56
N GLU A 215 0.87 -25.19 0.62
CA GLU A 215 2.02 -25.76 -0.06
C GLU A 215 2.07 -25.36 -1.55
N LEU A 216 3.19 -24.75 -1.91
CA LEU A 216 3.58 -24.34 -3.25
C LEU A 216 3.41 -25.47 -4.29
N PRO A 217 2.58 -25.29 -5.35
CA PRO A 217 2.89 -25.89 -6.63
C PRO A 217 4.04 -25.07 -7.22
N CYS A 218 5.23 -25.65 -7.16
CA CYS A 218 6.46 -25.09 -7.72
C CYS A 218 6.24 -24.49 -9.12
N LYS A 219 6.77 -23.27 -9.28
CA LYS A 219 7.00 -22.56 -10.54
C LYS A 219 7.23 -23.54 -11.69
N GLN A 220 6.38 -23.51 -12.71
CA GLN A 220 6.74 -24.08 -14.00
C GLN A 220 7.99 -23.35 -14.51
N PRO A 221 9.13 -24.03 -14.65
CA PRO A 221 10.29 -23.47 -15.33
C PRO A 221 9.93 -23.32 -16.80
N LYS A 222 10.39 -22.24 -17.43
CA LYS A 222 10.51 -22.18 -18.88
C LYS A 222 11.28 -23.41 -19.33
N THR A 223 10.62 -24.30 -20.06
CA THR A 223 11.22 -25.46 -20.71
C THR A 223 11.98 -24.99 -21.95
N GLU A 224 12.98 -24.13 -21.77
CA GLU A 224 14.02 -23.89 -22.77
C GLU A 224 15.22 -24.76 -22.37
N THR A 225 15.32 -25.89 -23.06
CA THR A 225 16.55 -26.64 -23.37
C THR A 225 17.48 -27.01 -22.21
N ASN A 226 17.02 -27.87 -21.30
CA ASN A 226 17.93 -28.65 -20.43
C ASN A 226 18.92 -29.51 -21.26
N GLN A 227 18.57 -29.85 -22.52
CA GLN A 227 19.46 -30.52 -23.48
C GLN A 227 20.71 -29.69 -23.83
N ASP A 228 20.58 -28.37 -23.97
CA ASP A 228 21.68 -27.51 -24.41
C ASP A 228 22.74 -27.32 -23.30
N TYR A 229 22.30 -27.33 -22.03
CA TYR A 229 23.21 -27.27 -20.89
C TYR A 229 24.06 -28.54 -20.72
N GLU A 230 23.44 -29.73 -20.82
CA GLU A 230 24.17 -31.00 -20.67
C GLU A 230 25.10 -31.27 -21.88
N GLU A 231 24.71 -30.88 -23.09
CA GLU A 231 25.59 -30.94 -24.27
C GLU A 231 26.77 -29.98 -24.16
N TRP A 232 26.52 -28.73 -23.75
CA TRP A 232 27.58 -27.76 -23.50
C TRP A 232 28.55 -28.25 -22.42
N LYS A 233 28.03 -28.74 -21.29
CA LYS A 233 28.84 -29.26 -20.18
C LYS A 233 29.71 -30.45 -20.60
N LYS A 234 29.16 -31.40 -21.35
CA LYS A 234 29.92 -32.55 -21.88
C LYS A 234 31.05 -32.09 -22.80
N LYS A 235 30.78 -31.13 -23.68
CA LYS A 235 31.78 -30.56 -24.60
C LYS A 235 32.91 -29.83 -23.89
N ILE A 236 32.61 -29.09 -22.82
CA ILE A 236 33.61 -28.41 -22.00
C ILE A 236 34.51 -29.41 -21.26
N LEU A 237 33.93 -30.45 -20.68
CA LEU A 237 34.70 -31.48 -19.95
C LEU A 237 35.59 -32.31 -20.89
N GLU A 238 35.10 -32.64 -22.09
CA GLU A 238 35.89 -33.40 -23.07
C GLU A 238 37.08 -32.58 -23.63
N ASN A 239 36.87 -31.28 -23.88
CA ASN A 239 37.96 -30.39 -24.30
C ASN A 239 39.02 -30.22 -23.21
N ALA A 240 38.62 -30.14 -21.94
CA ALA A 240 39.56 -30.06 -20.82
C ALA A 240 40.38 -31.36 -20.67
N ALA A 241 39.75 -32.53 -20.83
CA ALA A 241 40.44 -33.82 -20.77
C ALA A 241 41.45 -33.97 -21.93
N LYS A 242 41.06 -33.66 -23.17
CA LYS A 242 41.96 -33.68 -24.32
C LYS A 242 43.14 -32.72 -24.15
N ALA A 243 42.90 -31.53 -23.58
CA ALA A 243 43.97 -30.58 -23.32
C ALA A 243 44.99 -31.11 -22.28
N GLN A 244 44.57 -31.94 -21.32
CA GLN A 244 45.47 -32.58 -20.37
C GLN A 244 46.24 -33.75 -20.98
N GLU A 245 45.60 -34.55 -21.84
CA GLU A 245 46.26 -35.64 -22.58
C GLU A 245 47.30 -35.12 -23.56
N THR A 246 47.06 -33.99 -24.22
CA THR A 246 48.06 -33.35 -25.11
C THR A 246 49.21 -32.66 -24.37
N ARG A 247 49.14 -32.55 -23.04
CA ARG A 247 50.14 -31.88 -22.19
C ARG A 247 50.98 -32.88 -21.37
N SER A 248 50.75 -34.18 -21.54
CA SER A 248 51.59 -35.28 -21.05
C SER A 248 52.39 -35.88 -22.20
#